data_AF-A0AAD7DYB8-F1
#
_entry.id   AF-A0AAD7DYB8-F1
#
_cell.length_a   1.000
_cell.length_b   1.000
_cell.length_c   1.000
_cell.angle_alpha   90.00
_cell.angle_beta   90.00
_cell.angle_gamma   90.00
#
_symmetry.space_group_name_H-M   'P 1'
#
loop_
_entity.id
_entity.type
_entity.pdbx_description
1 polymer ?
#
loop_
_entity_poly.entity_id
_entity_poly.type
_entity_poly.pdbx_seq_one_letter_code
_entity_poly.pdbx_strand_id
1 'polypeptide(L)'
;MAKNKRAPRKRQRSWKRVAKKDRRNLRLWAEGARETILKPHIPGYTDALERGWRQERDYLHLVCKEFHALISWRLADEEEPDLPLPAYDAFATPPEEDLDEEETTMKRLRIETLNARIGRWLKYRARALRRPEKMDRTRDPWAILLAKLAGVTAPPKARQAFQQYMHESYEADIAPAVRARWDASLVDDSGNARQSKGPDAPFRAKVARELFSELSDEE
;
A
#
# COMPACT_ATOMS: atom_id res chain seq x y z
N MET A 1 26.34 3.79 -45.03
CA MET A 1 26.36 4.31 -43.64
C MET A 1 24.94 4.40 -43.11
N ALA A 2 24.53 3.48 -42.22
CA ALA A 2 23.17 3.40 -41.69
C ALA A 2 22.96 4.42 -40.55
N LYS A 3 22.03 5.37 -40.74
CA LYS A 3 21.67 6.36 -39.71
C LYS A 3 20.84 5.67 -38.62
N ASN A 4 21.46 5.42 -37.47
CA ASN A 4 20.79 4.96 -36.26
C ASN A 4 19.75 6.00 -35.79
N LYS A 5 18.48 5.80 -36.16
CA LYS A 5 17.34 6.59 -35.66
C LYS A 5 17.13 6.24 -34.17
N ARG A 6 17.73 7.02 -33.27
CA ARG A 6 17.47 6.91 -31.83
C ARG A 6 15.99 7.19 -31.58
N ALA A 7 15.31 6.26 -30.90
CA ALA A 7 13.91 6.41 -30.52
C ALA A 7 13.71 7.71 -29.69
N PRO A 8 12.60 8.43 -29.90
CA PRO A 8 12.33 9.66 -29.16
C PRO A 8 12.24 9.36 -27.66
N ARG A 9 13.09 10.04 -26.87
CA ARG A 9 13.04 9.98 -25.41
C ARG A 9 11.65 10.43 -24.94
N LYS A 10 10.93 9.55 -24.22
CA LYS A 10 9.64 9.88 -23.60
C LYS A 10 9.83 11.12 -22.73
N ARG A 11 9.15 12.22 -23.06
CA ARG A 11 9.17 13.46 -22.26
C ARG A 11 8.69 13.12 -20.85
N GLN A 12 9.56 13.27 -19.85
CA GLN A 12 9.15 13.22 -18.45
C GLN A 12 8.16 14.35 -18.23
N ARG A 13 6.90 14.02 -17.92
CA ARG A 13 5.92 15.03 -17.51
C ARG A 13 6.37 15.55 -16.14
N SER A 14 6.82 16.79 -16.08
CA SER A 14 7.05 17.47 -14.81
C SER A 14 5.68 17.77 -14.20
N TRP A 15 5.30 16.97 -13.21
CA TRP A 15 4.11 17.26 -12.42
C TRP A 15 4.37 18.52 -11.60
N LYS A 16 3.81 19.66 -12.03
CA LYS A 16 3.82 20.88 -11.22
C LYS A 16 3.00 20.62 -9.97
N ARG A 17 3.56 20.91 -8.79
CA ARG A 17 2.81 20.80 -7.54
C ARG A 17 1.69 21.85 -7.55
N VAL A 18 0.47 21.40 -7.30
CA VAL A 18 -0.71 22.26 -7.13
C VAL A 18 -0.54 23.08 -5.85
N ALA A 19 -0.80 24.40 -5.94
CA ALA A 19 -0.74 25.30 -4.80
C ALA A 19 -1.72 24.84 -3.71
N LYS A 20 -1.42 25.09 -2.43
CA LYS A 20 -2.22 24.57 -1.30
C LYS A 20 -3.70 24.95 -1.41
N LYS A 21 -3.98 26.20 -1.80
CA LYS A 21 -5.33 26.75 -1.99
C LYS A 21 -6.16 26.02 -3.06
N ASP A 22 -5.49 25.46 -4.07
CA ASP A 22 -6.15 24.79 -5.20
C ASP A 22 -6.33 23.28 -4.96
N ARG A 23 -5.88 22.75 -3.82
CA ARG A 23 -5.95 21.32 -3.54
C ARG A 23 -7.37 20.95 -3.12
N ARG A 24 -8.04 20.15 -3.96
CA ARG A 24 -9.33 19.53 -3.61
C ARG A 24 -9.26 18.55 -2.44
N ASN A 25 -8.06 18.10 -2.06
CA ASN A 25 -7.87 17.12 -0.99
C ASN A 25 -6.92 17.62 0.10
N LEU A 26 -7.23 17.22 1.34
CA LEU A 26 -6.41 17.52 2.52
C LEU A 26 -5.27 16.52 2.72
N ARG A 27 -4.84 15.81 1.67
CA ARG A 27 -3.84 14.72 1.76
C ARG A 27 -2.46 15.20 2.24
N LEU A 28 -2.25 16.50 2.22
CA LEU A 28 -0.99 17.18 2.56
C LEU A 28 -1.24 18.41 3.43
N TRP A 29 -2.32 18.41 4.24
CA TRP A 29 -2.73 19.55 5.05
C TRP A 29 -1.66 19.99 6.06
N ALA A 30 -0.88 19.05 6.57
CA ALA A 30 0.16 19.34 7.55
C ALA A 30 1.50 19.76 6.92
N GLU A 31 1.67 19.78 5.60
CA GLU A 31 2.95 20.23 5.00
C GLU A 31 3.33 21.63 5.50
N GLY A 32 4.61 21.89 5.79
CA GLY A 32 5.09 23.21 6.25
C GLY A 32 5.28 23.27 7.75
N ALA A 33 4.88 24.38 8.38
CA ALA A 33 5.11 24.62 9.81
C ALA A 33 4.32 23.64 10.71
N ARG A 34 3.16 23.18 10.25
CA ARG A 34 2.38 22.13 10.94
C ARG A 34 3.15 20.82 11.04
N GLU A 35 3.86 20.42 9.99
CA GLU A 35 4.66 19.20 9.97
C GLU A 35 5.89 19.35 10.86
N THR A 36 6.48 20.55 10.96
CA THR A 36 7.60 20.79 11.89
C THR A 36 7.19 20.61 13.35
N ILE A 37 5.94 20.95 13.71
CA ILE A 37 5.38 20.69 15.06
C ILE A 37 5.06 19.20 15.24
N LEU A 38 4.40 18.56 14.29
CA LEU A 38 3.87 17.21 14.48
C LEU A 38 4.91 16.10 14.30
N LYS A 39 5.94 16.31 13.48
CA LYS A 39 6.94 15.28 13.12
C LYS A 39 7.76 14.78 14.32
N PRO A 40 8.24 15.62 15.25
CA PRO A 40 8.90 15.17 16.48
C PRO A 40 8.07 14.21 17.34
N HIS A 41 6.74 14.29 17.28
CA HIS A 41 5.85 13.44 18.09
C HIS A 41 5.60 12.04 17.52
N ILE A 42 6.03 11.74 16.29
CA ILE A 42 5.76 10.45 15.65
C ILE A 42 6.33 9.26 16.47
N PRO A 43 7.58 9.29 16.97
CA PRO A 43 8.13 8.21 17.80
C PRO A 43 7.31 7.99 19.07
N GLY A 44 7.07 9.05 19.86
CA GLY A 44 6.29 8.93 21.10
C GLY A 44 4.84 8.49 20.88
N TYR A 45 4.21 8.90 19.78
CA TYR A 45 2.89 8.40 19.41
C TYR A 45 2.92 6.91 19.02
N THR A 46 3.99 6.45 18.37
CA THR A 46 4.17 5.03 18.03
C THR A 46 4.30 4.18 19.29
N ASP A 47 5.14 4.62 20.24
CA ASP A 47 5.31 3.96 21.54
C ASP A 47 4.00 3.93 22.34
N ALA A 48 3.24 5.02 22.33
CA ALA A 48 1.94 5.10 22.99
C ALA A 48 0.91 4.14 22.37
N LEU A 49 0.90 4.04 21.02
CA LEU A 49 0.04 3.14 20.27
C LEU A 49 0.34 1.66 20.59
N GLU A 50 1.61 1.32 20.86
CA GLU A 50 2.02 -0.04 21.27
C GLU A 50 1.61 -0.40 22.69
N ARG A 51 1.51 0.60 23.58
CA ARG A 51 1.08 0.40 24.97
C ARG A 51 -0.43 0.26 25.12
N GLY A 52 -1.21 0.78 24.16
CA GLY A 52 -2.66 0.60 24.11
C GLY A 52 -3.44 1.91 23.91
N TRP A 53 -4.75 1.78 23.76
CA TRP A 53 -5.63 2.88 23.34
C TRP A 53 -5.72 4.04 24.36
N ARG A 54 -5.55 3.77 25.66
CA ARG A 54 -5.56 4.82 26.69
C ARG A 54 -4.33 5.71 26.57
N GLN A 55 -3.15 5.09 26.46
CA GLN A 55 -1.88 5.77 26.27
C GLN A 55 -1.85 6.53 24.94
N GLU A 56 -2.37 5.93 23.87
CA GLU A 56 -2.56 6.61 22.57
C GLU A 56 -3.39 7.89 22.73
N ARG A 57 -4.54 7.81 23.41
CA ARG A 57 -5.45 8.94 23.60
C ARG A 57 -4.81 10.04 24.45
N ASP A 58 -4.15 9.68 25.54
CA ASP A 58 -3.53 10.63 26.46
C ASP A 58 -2.35 11.35 25.78
N TYR A 59 -1.55 10.62 24.99
CA TYR A 59 -0.47 11.21 24.19
C TYR A 59 -1.02 12.12 23.08
N LEU A 60 -2.09 11.71 22.40
CA LEU A 60 -2.75 12.54 21.39
C LEU A 60 -3.27 13.84 22.01
N HIS A 61 -3.80 13.81 23.23
CA HIS A 61 -4.26 15.01 23.93
C HIS A 61 -3.11 15.99 24.18
N LEU A 62 -1.94 15.49 24.58
CA LEU A 62 -0.73 16.29 24.75
C LEU A 62 -0.32 16.99 23.44
N VAL A 63 -0.25 16.23 22.33
CA VAL A 63 0.11 16.79 21.02
C VAL A 63 -0.91 17.82 20.54
N CYS A 64 -2.20 17.58 20.75
CA CYS A 64 -3.24 18.55 20.42
C CYS A 64 -3.11 19.82 21.26
N LYS A 65 -2.81 19.71 22.57
CA LYS A 65 -2.56 20.87 23.44
C LYS A 65 -1.39 21.72 22.93
N GLU A 66 -0.27 21.09 22.59
CA GLU A 66 0.90 21.77 22.01
C GLU A 66 0.56 22.42 20.66
N PHE A 67 -0.13 21.71 19.78
CA PHE A 67 -0.52 22.23 18.48
C PHE A 67 -1.39 23.49 18.59
N HIS A 68 -2.41 23.48 19.46
CA HIS A 68 -3.32 24.63 19.65
C HIS A 68 -2.69 25.77 20.46
N ALA A 69 -1.59 25.53 21.18
CA ALA A 69 -0.80 26.60 21.81
C ALA A 69 0.06 27.35 20.77
N LEU A 70 0.52 26.65 19.73
CA LEU A 70 1.39 27.22 18.69
C LEU A 70 0.63 27.79 17.50
N ILE A 71 -0.53 27.22 17.16
CA ILE A 71 -1.32 27.61 15.99
C ILE A 71 -2.76 27.93 16.43
N SER A 72 -3.20 29.15 16.12
CA SER A 72 -4.58 29.57 16.39
C SER A 72 -5.59 28.70 15.64
N TRP A 73 -6.67 28.34 16.33
CA TRP A 73 -7.79 27.60 15.75
C TRP A 73 -8.50 28.36 14.63
N ARG A 74 -8.38 29.70 14.61
CA ARG A 74 -8.93 30.60 13.59
C ARG A 74 -8.17 30.54 12.26
N LEU A 75 -6.93 30.04 12.27
CA LEU A 75 -6.11 29.96 11.06
C LEU A 75 -6.71 28.96 10.06
N ALA A 76 -6.87 29.39 8.81
CA ALA A 76 -7.35 28.54 7.74
C ALA A 76 -6.36 27.40 7.45
N ASP A 77 -6.85 26.28 6.91
CA ASP A 77 -6.00 25.10 6.63
C ASP A 77 -4.96 25.35 5.54
N GLU A 78 -5.22 26.31 4.66
CA GLU A 78 -4.37 26.65 3.52
C GLU A 78 -3.30 27.68 3.87
N GLU A 79 -3.51 28.43 4.95
CA GLU A 79 -2.61 29.46 5.45
C GLU A 79 -1.56 28.83 6.36
N GLU A 80 -0.32 29.30 6.24
CA GLU A 80 0.76 28.88 7.15
C GLU A 80 0.86 29.87 8.30
N PRO A 81 1.14 29.41 9.52
CA PRO A 81 1.43 30.31 10.62
C PRO A 81 2.73 31.07 10.34
N ASP A 82 2.84 32.28 10.87
CA ASP A 82 4.05 33.08 10.76
C ASP A 82 5.21 32.41 11.50
N LEU A 83 6.40 32.47 10.90
CA LEU A 83 7.64 31.96 11.48
C LEU A 83 8.51 33.12 11.96
N PRO A 84 9.20 32.99 13.10
CA PRO A 84 9.28 31.80 13.96
C PRO A 84 8.01 31.56 14.79
N LEU A 85 7.70 30.30 15.07
CA LEU A 85 6.65 29.94 16.01
C LEU A 85 7.02 30.39 17.43
N PRO A 86 6.03 30.75 18.28
CA PRO A 86 6.28 31.04 19.68
C PRO A 86 6.88 29.82 20.40
N ALA A 87 7.65 30.05 21.46
CA ALA A 87 8.14 28.95 22.30
C ALA A 87 6.97 28.29 23.03
N TYR A 88 6.89 26.96 22.97
CA TYR A 88 5.86 26.21 23.69
C TYR A 88 6.22 26.12 25.18
N ASP A 89 5.29 26.55 26.04
CA ASP A 89 5.33 26.31 27.48
C ASP A 89 4.19 25.37 27.89
N ALA A 90 4.55 24.18 28.39
CA ALA A 90 3.59 23.16 28.80
C ALA A 90 2.77 23.54 30.05
N PHE A 91 3.30 24.45 30.87
CA PHE A 91 2.70 24.91 32.12
C PHE A 91 1.91 26.21 31.98
N ALA A 92 2.04 26.91 30.84
CA ALA A 92 1.26 28.10 30.56
C ALA A 92 -0.24 27.77 30.54
N THR A 93 -1.02 28.56 31.27
CA THR A 93 -2.48 28.52 31.21
C THR A 93 -2.92 29.10 29.86
N PRO A 94 -3.79 28.43 29.09
CA PRO A 94 -4.36 29.00 27.88
C PRO A 94 -5.03 30.35 28.20
N PRO A 95 -4.83 31.38 27.38
CA PRO A 95 -5.53 32.65 27.59
C PRO A 95 -7.04 32.41 27.53
N GLU A 96 -7.76 32.96 28.50
CA GLU A 96 -9.22 33.03 28.45
C GLU A 96 -9.59 33.99 27.31
N GLU A 97 -10.34 33.48 26.33
CA GLU A 97 -10.87 34.26 25.23
C GLU A 97 -12.32 34.59 25.55
N ASP A 98 -12.68 35.87 25.57
CA ASP A 98 -14.07 36.32 25.64
C ASP A 98 -14.74 35.99 24.30
N LEU A 99 -15.45 34.86 24.24
CA LEU A 99 -16.13 34.37 23.05
C LEU A 99 -17.63 34.36 23.29
N ASP A 100 -18.39 34.77 22.28
CA ASP A 100 -19.83 34.61 22.27
C ASP A 100 -20.23 33.13 22.15
N GLU A 101 -21.47 32.78 22.49
CA GLU A 101 -21.98 31.41 22.43
C GLU A 101 -21.79 30.79 21.03
N GLU A 102 -22.07 31.56 19.97
CA GLU A 102 -21.84 31.12 18.60
C GLU A 102 -20.36 30.83 18.33
N GLU A 103 -19.46 31.71 18.76
CA GLU A 103 -18.02 31.52 18.57
C GLU A 103 -17.47 30.34 19.38
N THR A 104 -17.98 30.08 20.58
CA THR A 104 -17.58 28.92 21.37
C THR A 104 -17.95 27.61 20.67
N THR A 105 -19.12 27.55 20.03
CA THR A 105 -19.52 26.36 19.25
C THR A 105 -18.65 26.17 18.02
N MET A 106 -18.33 27.26 17.30
CA MET A 106 -17.40 27.22 16.17
C MET A 106 -16.00 26.76 16.58
N LYS A 107 -15.47 27.32 17.67
CA LYS A 107 -14.16 26.93 18.24
C LYS A 107 -14.15 25.45 18.58
N ARG A 108 -15.18 24.96 19.27
CA ARG A 108 -15.32 23.54 19.64
C ARG A 108 -15.30 22.63 18.40
N LEU A 109 -16.14 22.91 17.41
CA LEU A 109 -16.23 22.10 16.18
C LEU A 109 -14.92 22.13 15.38
N ARG A 110 -14.25 23.29 15.33
CA ARG A 110 -12.97 23.46 14.65
C ARG A 110 -11.86 22.68 15.35
N ILE A 111 -11.77 22.79 16.68
CA ILE A 111 -10.80 22.04 17.49
C ILE A 111 -11.04 20.53 17.35
N GLU A 112 -12.28 20.06 17.41
CA GLU A 112 -12.61 18.64 17.23
C GLU A 112 -12.18 18.13 15.85
N THR A 113 -12.46 18.91 14.80
CA THR A 113 -12.06 18.59 13.43
C THR A 113 -10.53 18.52 13.29
N LEU A 114 -9.81 19.48 13.87
CA LEU A 114 -8.35 19.51 13.86
C LEU A 114 -7.74 18.35 14.65
N ASN A 115 -8.25 18.05 15.85
CA ASN A 115 -7.80 16.93 16.67
C ASN A 115 -7.95 15.60 15.91
N ALA A 116 -9.09 15.39 15.25
CA ALA A 116 -9.31 14.20 14.43
C ALA A 116 -8.33 14.12 13.25
N ARG A 117 -7.95 15.25 12.64
CA ARG A 117 -6.95 15.31 11.56
C ARG A 117 -5.54 15.04 12.06
N ILE A 118 -5.15 15.62 13.20
CA ILE A 118 -3.86 15.36 13.85
C ILE A 118 -3.72 13.87 14.16
N GLY A 119 -4.76 13.27 14.77
CA GLY A 119 -4.78 11.84 15.06
C GLY A 119 -4.65 10.98 13.79
N ARG A 120 -5.42 11.28 12.74
CA ARG A 120 -5.29 10.57 11.44
C ARG A 120 -3.90 10.73 10.82
N TRP A 121 -3.31 11.91 10.91
CA TRP A 121 -1.98 12.20 10.36
C TRP A 121 -0.89 11.43 11.10
N LEU A 122 -0.88 11.47 12.44
CA LEU A 122 0.06 10.73 13.28
C LEU A 122 -0.09 9.22 13.05
N LYS A 123 -1.32 8.70 13.03
CA LYS A 123 -1.60 7.29 12.75
C LYS A 123 -1.09 6.85 11.37
N TYR A 124 -1.28 7.68 10.34
CA TYR A 124 -0.74 7.41 9.01
C TYR A 124 0.80 7.37 9.01
N ARG A 125 1.45 8.34 9.66
CA ARG A 125 2.92 8.41 9.76
C ARG A 125 3.50 7.26 10.58
N ALA A 126 2.91 6.93 11.73
CA ALA A 126 3.30 5.81 12.57
C ALA A 126 3.17 4.47 11.81
N ARG A 127 2.09 4.28 11.05
CA ARG A 127 1.93 3.10 10.17
C ARG A 127 2.99 3.04 9.06
N ALA A 128 3.47 4.17 8.57
CA ALA A 128 4.54 4.20 7.58
C ALA A 128 5.91 3.85 8.19
N LEU A 129 6.14 4.16 9.47
CA LEU A 129 7.35 3.77 10.20
C LEU A 129 7.32 2.31 10.64
N ARG A 130 6.15 1.82 11.04
CA ARG A 130 5.92 0.40 11.26
C ARG A 130 6.14 -0.31 9.92
N ARG A 131 7.31 -0.93 9.76
CA ARG A 131 7.51 -1.93 8.71
C ARG A 131 6.32 -2.88 8.78
N PRO A 132 5.74 -3.31 7.65
CA PRO A 132 4.63 -4.24 7.69
C PRO A 132 5.07 -5.47 8.47
N GLU A 133 4.63 -5.55 9.73
CA GLU A 133 4.89 -6.66 10.66
C GLU A 133 4.34 -7.98 10.09
N LYS A 134 3.51 -7.86 9.06
CA LYS A 134 3.12 -8.93 8.16
C LYS A 134 4.15 -9.12 7.04
N MET A 135 5.41 -9.38 7.40
CA MET A 135 6.13 -10.32 6.56
C MET A 135 5.35 -11.61 6.74
N ASP A 136 4.59 -11.98 5.71
CA ASP A 136 3.81 -13.21 5.67
C ASP A 136 4.68 -14.31 6.29
N ARG A 137 4.25 -14.98 7.37
CA ARG A 137 5.10 -15.96 8.08
C ARG A 137 5.58 -17.05 7.12
N THR A 138 4.88 -17.25 6.02
CA THR A 138 5.25 -18.15 4.93
C THR A 138 6.38 -17.64 4.04
N ARG A 139 6.69 -16.34 4.09
CA ARG A 139 7.73 -15.64 3.33
C ARG A 139 8.88 -15.14 4.20
N ASP A 140 8.70 -15.06 5.51
CA ASP A 140 9.78 -14.74 6.45
C ASP A 140 10.84 -15.86 6.41
N PRO A 141 12.08 -15.59 5.96
CA PRO A 141 13.13 -16.60 5.89
C PRO A 141 13.43 -17.23 7.25
N TRP A 142 13.24 -16.49 8.35
CA TRP A 142 13.42 -17.00 9.70
C TRP A 142 12.31 -17.97 10.10
N ALA A 143 11.05 -17.62 9.83
CA ALA A 143 9.93 -18.52 10.05
C ALA A 143 10.02 -19.79 9.18
N ILE A 144 10.48 -19.68 7.93
CA ILE A 144 10.73 -20.84 7.05
C ILE A 144 11.84 -21.73 7.63
N LEU A 145 12.93 -21.14 8.11
CA LEU A 145 14.04 -21.88 8.72
C LEU A 145 13.58 -22.60 10.00
N LEU A 146 12.85 -21.92 10.88
CA LEU A 146 12.30 -22.51 12.10
C LEU A 146 11.31 -23.65 11.78
N ALA A 147 10.44 -23.48 10.79
CA ALA A 147 9.54 -24.55 10.34
C ALA A 147 10.32 -25.78 9.84
N LYS A 148 11.39 -25.57 9.06
CA LYS A 148 12.27 -26.65 8.60
C LYS A 148 12.97 -27.36 9.76
N LEU A 149 13.51 -26.61 10.73
CA LEU A 149 14.17 -27.18 11.91
C LEU A 149 13.19 -27.92 12.82
N ALA A 150 11.94 -27.49 12.88
CA ALA A 150 10.86 -28.17 13.60
C ALA A 150 10.31 -29.40 12.86
N GLY A 151 10.87 -29.76 11.69
CA GLY A 151 10.36 -30.87 10.88
C GLY A 151 9.00 -30.58 10.22
N VAL A 152 8.51 -29.35 10.29
CA VAL A 152 7.30 -28.93 9.60
C VAL A 152 7.63 -28.74 8.13
N THR A 153 7.41 -29.78 7.34
CA THR A 153 7.43 -29.65 5.88
C THR A 153 6.33 -28.67 5.49
N ALA A 154 6.69 -27.61 4.77
CA ALA A 154 5.72 -26.63 4.30
C ALA A 154 4.56 -27.35 3.60
N PRO A 155 3.30 -27.01 3.90
CA PRO A 155 2.17 -27.63 3.21
C PRO A 155 2.34 -27.42 1.70
N PRO A 156 1.99 -28.42 0.87
CA PRO A 156 2.05 -28.26 -0.56
C PRO A 156 1.28 -26.98 -0.93
N LYS A 157 1.87 -26.14 -1.78
CA LYS A 157 1.19 -24.93 -2.26
C LYS A 157 -0.17 -25.34 -2.79
N ALA A 158 -1.25 -24.75 -2.27
CA ALA A 158 -2.60 -24.99 -2.77
C ALA A 158 -2.61 -24.71 -4.28
N ARG A 159 -2.81 -25.77 -5.07
CA ARG A 159 -2.92 -25.69 -6.52
C ARG A 159 -4.38 -25.47 -6.85
N GLN A 160 -4.66 -24.69 -7.89
CA GLN A 160 -6.00 -24.69 -8.47
C GLN A 160 -6.30 -26.09 -9.01
N ALA A 161 -7.56 -26.53 -9.04
CA ALA A 161 -7.95 -27.88 -9.48
C ALA A 161 -7.30 -28.25 -10.84
N PHE A 162 -7.33 -27.32 -11.80
CA PHE A 162 -6.65 -27.47 -13.07
C PHE A 162 -5.12 -27.71 -12.97
N GLN A 163 -4.43 -27.01 -12.06
CA GLN A 163 -2.99 -27.19 -11.84
C GLN A 163 -2.66 -28.49 -11.12
N GLN A 164 -3.61 -29.01 -10.33
CA GLN A 164 -3.52 -30.33 -9.70
C GLN A 164 -3.66 -31.41 -10.78
N TYR A 165 -4.70 -31.34 -11.60
CA TYR A 165 -4.93 -32.20 -12.75
C TYR A 165 -3.72 -32.22 -13.70
N MET A 166 -3.18 -31.04 -14.03
CA MET A 166 -1.96 -30.92 -14.84
C MET A 166 -0.76 -31.68 -14.29
N HIS A 167 -0.68 -31.91 -12.99
CA HIS A 167 0.45 -32.56 -12.36
C HIS A 167 0.24 -34.06 -12.17
N GLU A 168 -1.00 -34.47 -11.87
CA GLU A 168 -1.35 -35.87 -11.65
C GLU A 168 -1.50 -36.63 -12.98
N SER A 169 -2.14 -35.98 -13.97
CA SER A 169 -2.47 -36.58 -15.28
C SER A 169 -1.53 -36.18 -16.42
N TYR A 170 -0.36 -35.59 -16.12
CA TYR A 170 0.51 -35.05 -17.18
C TYR A 170 0.96 -36.13 -18.16
N GLU A 171 1.58 -37.20 -17.66
CA GLU A 171 2.17 -38.24 -18.49
C GLU A 171 1.11 -39.14 -19.14
N ALA A 172 -0.01 -39.36 -18.44
CA ALA A 172 -1.08 -40.25 -18.90
C ALA A 172 -1.96 -39.60 -19.98
N ASP A 173 -2.49 -38.40 -19.71
CA ASP A 173 -3.59 -37.84 -20.51
C ASP A 173 -3.14 -36.62 -21.31
N ILE A 174 -2.35 -35.73 -20.68
CA ILE A 174 -2.05 -34.41 -21.26
C ILE A 174 -0.89 -34.49 -22.26
N ALA A 175 0.20 -35.20 -21.94
CA ALA A 175 1.37 -35.27 -22.80
C ALA A 175 1.08 -35.89 -24.18
N PRO A 176 0.29 -36.99 -24.29
CA PRO A 176 -0.12 -37.51 -25.59
C PRO A 176 -0.98 -36.51 -26.39
N ALA A 177 -1.95 -35.86 -25.74
CA ALA A 177 -2.82 -34.88 -26.38
C ALA A 177 -2.05 -33.64 -26.85
N VAL A 178 -1.09 -33.16 -26.05
CA VAL A 178 -0.18 -32.07 -26.41
C VAL A 178 0.63 -32.44 -27.63
N ARG A 179 1.22 -33.65 -27.67
CA ARG A 179 2.02 -34.10 -28.83
C ARG A 179 1.16 -34.18 -30.08
N ALA A 180 -0.01 -34.83 -30.00
CA ALA A 180 -0.93 -34.95 -31.14
C ALA A 180 -1.37 -33.58 -31.70
N ARG A 181 -1.77 -32.64 -30.83
CA ARG A 181 -2.17 -31.28 -31.24
C ARG A 181 -0.99 -30.46 -31.74
N TRP A 182 0.19 -30.65 -31.16
CA TRP A 182 1.40 -29.98 -31.61
C TRP A 182 1.81 -30.47 -33.00
N ASP A 183 1.85 -31.77 -33.23
CA ASP A 183 2.20 -32.37 -34.53
C ASP A 183 1.21 -31.94 -35.61
N ALA A 184 -0.10 -31.87 -35.29
CA ALA A 184 -1.11 -31.32 -36.20
C ALA A 184 -0.87 -29.84 -36.54
N SER A 185 -0.35 -29.04 -35.60
CA SER A 185 -0.04 -27.62 -35.83
C SER A 185 1.24 -27.36 -36.62
N LEU A 186 2.09 -28.39 -36.80
CA LEU A 186 3.31 -28.29 -37.59
C LEU A 186 3.08 -28.47 -39.10
N VAL A 187 1.90 -28.97 -39.49
CA VAL A 187 1.50 -29.12 -40.89
C VAL A 187 0.74 -27.86 -41.30
N ASP A 188 1.36 -27.02 -42.13
CA ASP A 188 0.66 -25.88 -42.74
C ASP A 188 -0.37 -26.37 -43.79
N ASP A 189 -1.34 -25.52 -44.16
CA ASP A 189 -2.34 -25.81 -45.22
C ASP A 189 -1.74 -26.21 -46.57
N SER A 190 -0.43 -25.97 -46.76
CA SER A 190 0.35 -26.36 -47.95
C SER A 190 1.16 -27.66 -47.76
N GLY A 191 0.98 -28.39 -46.65
CA GLY A 191 1.63 -29.67 -46.37
C GLY A 191 3.10 -29.60 -45.95
N ASN A 192 3.66 -28.40 -45.76
CA ASN A 192 5.05 -28.22 -45.38
C ASN A 192 5.22 -28.20 -43.85
N ALA A 193 6.15 -29.02 -43.34
CA ALA A 193 6.46 -29.10 -41.92
C ALA A 193 7.25 -27.86 -41.45
N ARG A 194 6.73 -27.14 -40.46
CA ARG A 194 7.46 -26.07 -39.77
C ARG A 194 8.51 -26.65 -38.83
N GLN A 195 9.77 -26.23 -38.93
CA GLN A 195 10.77 -26.56 -37.90
C GLN A 195 10.49 -25.74 -36.65
N SER A 196 10.13 -26.41 -35.54
CA SER A 196 9.82 -25.74 -34.29
C SER A 196 10.42 -26.45 -33.06
N LYS A 197 10.77 -25.65 -32.05
CA LYS A 197 11.39 -26.08 -30.79
C LYS A 197 10.34 -26.66 -29.82
N GLY A 198 9.64 -27.72 -30.20
CA GLY A 198 8.63 -28.38 -29.35
C GLY A 198 7.51 -27.46 -28.82
N PRO A 199 6.51 -28.03 -28.13
CA PRO A 199 5.39 -27.25 -27.61
C PRO A 199 5.85 -26.35 -26.44
N ASP A 200 5.53 -25.07 -26.50
CA ASP A 200 5.86 -24.11 -25.45
C ASP A 200 4.93 -24.25 -24.21
N ALA A 201 5.33 -23.63 -23.10
CA ALA A 201 4.55 -23.73 -21.85
C ALA A 201 3.11 -23.18 -21.98
N PRO A 202 2.86 -22.05 -22.67
CA PRO A 202 1.50 -21.59 -22.96
C PRO A 202 0.65 -22.60 -23.74
N PHE A 203 1.21 -23.24 -24.77
CA PHE A 203 0.51 -24.26 -25.55
C PHE A 203 0.11 -25.46 -24.70
N ARG A 204 1.03 -25.98 -23.90
CA ARG A 204 0.75 -27.09 -22.97
C ARG A 204 -0.36 -26.74 -21.98
N ALA A 205 -0.31 -25.53 -21.41
CA ALA A 205 -1.32 -25.06 -20.48
C ALA A 205 -2.70 -24.90 -21.14
N LYS A 206 -2.75 -24.48 -22.42
CA LYS A 206 -4.00 -24.38 -23.17
C LYS A 206 -4.64 -25.76 -23.39
N VAL A 207 -3.89 -26.72 -23.91
CA VAL A 207 -4.38 -28.09 -24.16
C VAL A 207 -4.91 -28.73 -22.88
N ALA A 208 -4.15 -28.61 -21.79
CA ALA A 208 -4.57 -29.16 -20.51
C ALA A 208 -5.87 -28.50 -19.99
N ARG A 209 -6.08 -27.19 -20.20
CA ARG A 209 -7.32 -26.51 -19.77
C ARG A 209 -8.53 -27.03 -20.51
N GLU A 210 -8.39 -27.28 -21.81
CA GLU A 210 -9.45 -27.82 -22.65
C GLU A 210 -9.84 -29.24 -22.19
N LEU A 211 -8.86 -30.11 -21.94
CA LEU A 211 -9.11 -31.44 -21.37
C LEU A 211 -9.74 -31.38 -19.97
N PHE A 212 -9.33 -30.41 -19.15
CA PHE A 212 -9.90 -30.24 -17.81
C PHE A 212 -11.36 -29.75 -17.86
N SER A 213 -11.71 -28.89 -18.82
CA SER A 213 -13.12 -28.48 -18.99
C SER A 213 -14.00 -29.62 -19.49
N GLU A 214 -13.47 -30.50 -20.34
CA GLU A 214 -14.21 -31.68 -20.83
C GLU A 214 -14.55 -32.64 -19.67
N LEU A 215 -13.64 -32.83 -18.71
CA LEU A 215 -13.89 -33.63 -17.51
C LEU A 215 -14.97 -33.04 -16.59
N SER A 216 -15.07 -31.71 -16.50
CA SER A 216 -16.06 -31.07 -15.63
C SER A 216 -17.48 -31.12 -16.16
N ASP A 217 -17.66 -31.48 -17.43
CA ASP A 217 -18.97 -31.59 -18.08
C ASP A 217 -19.55 -33.03 -18.02
N GLU A 218 -18.73 -34.03 -17.66
CA GLU A 218 -19.12 -35.45 -17.60
C GLU A 218 -19.55 -35.93 -16.19
N GLU A 219 -19.35 -35.11 -15.15
CA GLU A 219 -19.78 -35.36 -13.76
C GLU A 219 -20.98 -34.50 -13.34
#